data_AF-A0A1I3ATG3-F1
#
_entry.id   AF-A0A1I3ATG3-F1
#
_cell.length_a   1.000
_cell.length_b   1.000
_cell.length_c   1.000
_cell.angle_alpha   90.00
_cell.angle_beta   90.00
_cell.angle_gamma   90.00
#
_symmetry.space_group_name_H-M   'P 1'
#
loop_
_entity.id
_entity.type
_entity.pdbx_description
1 polymer ?
#
loop_
_entity_poly.entity_id
_entity_poly.type
_entity_poly.pdbx_seq_one_letter_code
_entity_poly.pdbx_strand_id
1 'polypeptide(L)' 'MKKEKDKHLGLRIDSETHDKLKDLAEYEGRSINGEVLYLIRQAIKKYEIENN' A
#
# COMPACT_ATOMS: atom_id res chain seq x y z
N MET A 1 25.34 1.30 -12.43
CA MET A 1 24.80 1.47 -11.07
C MET A 1 23.87 0.30 -10.78
N LYS A 2 24.15 -0.55 -9.79
CA LYS A 2 23.24 -1.65 -9.43
C LYS A 2 21.94 -1.02 -8.96
N LYS A 3 20.86 -1.14 -9.74
CA LYS A 3 19.51 -0.96 -9.19
C LYS A 3 19.42 -1.92 -8.02
N GLU A 4 19.27 -1.41 -6.80
CA GLU A 4 18.94 -2.27 -5.66
C GLU A 4 17.75 -3.12 -6.09
N LYS A 5 17.84 -4.44 -5.86
CA LYS A 5 16.77 -5.36 -6.21
C LYS A 5 15.49 -4.85 -5.57
N ASP A 6 14.43 -4.70 -6.37
CA ASP A 6 13.12 -4.31 -5.88
C ASP A 6 12.80 -5.12 -4.61
N LYS A 7 12.68 -4.45 -3.47
CA LYS A 7 12.43 -5.10 -2.19
C LYS A 7 10.98 -5.59 -2.20
N HIS A 8 10.78 -6.91 -2.13
CA HIS A 8 9.46 -7.50 -1.99
C HIS A 8 8.96 -7.37 -0.55
N LEU A 9 7.74 -6.86 -0.38
CA LEU A 9 7.05 -6.80 0.91
C LEU A 9 5.94 -7.87 0.92
N GLY A 10 6.14 -8.91 1.74
CA GLY A 10 5.09 -9.88 2.05
C GLY A 10 4.29 -9.43 3.27
N LEU A 11 2.96 -9.42 3.16
CA LEU A 11 2.05 -9.10 4.26
C LEU A 11 1.10 -10.29 4.49
N ARG A 12 0.87 -10.61 5.76
CA ARG A 12 -0.16 -11.57 6.18
C ARG A 12 -1.28 -10.79 6.84
N ILE A 13 -2.48 -10.94 6.33
CA ILE A 13 -3.71 -10.34 6.83
C ILE A 13 -4.78 -11.43 6.93
N ASP A 14 -5.79 -11.20 7.75
CA ASP A 14 -6.98 -12.06 7.77
C ASP A 14 -7.80 -11.89 6.47
N SER A 15 -8.67 -12.86 6.19
CA SER A 15 -9.46 -12.88 4.96
C SER A 15 -10.42 -11.69 4.86
N GLU A 16 -11.00 -11.24 5.98
CA GLU A 16 -11.94 -10.12 5.98
C GLU A 16 -11.26 -8.82 5.59
N THR A 17 -10.05 -8.57 6.11
CA THR A 17 -9.22 -7.43 5.72
C THR A 17 -8.82 -7.52 4.25
N HIS A 18 -8.47 -8.71 3.76
CA HIS A 18 -8.11 -8.90 2.35
C HIS A 18 -9.29 -8.58 1.41
N ASP A 19 -10.49 -9.04 1.74
CA ASP A 19 -11.69 -8.81 0.92
C ASP A 19 -12.06 -7.32 0.89
N LYS A 20 -12.05 -6.65 2.04
CA LYS A 20 -12.29 -5.19 2.11
C LYS A 20 -11.26 -4.39 1.33
N LEU A 21 -9.98 -4.80 1.39
CA LEU A 21 -8.91 -4.15 0.65
C LEU A 21 -9.07 -4.34 -0.86
N LYS A 22 -9.53 -5.53 -1.29
CA LYS A 22 -9.86 -5.80 -2.68
C LYS A 22 -10.99 -4.90 -3.17
N ASP A 23 -12.10 -4.84 -2.43
CA ASP A 23 -13.25 -4.01 -2.79
C ASP A 23 -12.86 -2.52 -2.88
N LEU A 24 -12.06 -2.03 -1.93
CA LEU A 24 -11.52 -0.67 -1.95
C LEU A 24 -10.65 -0.43 -3.19
N ALA A 25 -9.73 -1.35 -3.49
CA ALA A 25 -8.85 -1.22 -4.63
C ALA A 25 -9.64 -1.19 -5.95
N GLU A 26 -10.64 -2.05 -6.11
CA GLU A 26 -11.52 -2.08 -7.28
C GLU A 26 -12.33 -0.79 -7.43
N TYR A 27 -12.92 -0.31 -6.33
CA TYR A 27 -13.64 0.97 -6.30
C TYR A 27 -12.75 2.15 -6.73
N GLU A 28 -11.49 2.15 -6.30
CA GLU A 28 -10.50 3.17 -6.61
C GLU A 28 -9.80 2.97 -7.98
N GLY A 29 -10.14 1.91 -8.73
CA GLY A 29 -9.55 1.59 -10.02
C GLY A 29 -8.09 1.12 -9.96
N ARG A 30 -7.67 0.51 -8.85
CA ARG A 30 -6.30 0.04 -8.58
C ARG A 30 -6.27 -1.47 -8.36
N SER A 31 -5.09 -2.08 -8.54
CA SER A 31 -4.83 -3.43 -8.03
C SER A 31 -4.62 -3.39 -6.53
N ILE A 32 -4.81 -4.53 -5.83
CA ILE A 32 -4.55 -4.63 -4.39
C ILE A 32 -3.15 -4.13 -4.02
N ASN A 33 -2.13 -4.57 -4.76
CA ASN A 33 -0.75 -4.10 -4.53
C ASN A 33 -0.59 -2.60 -4.79
N GLY A 34 -1.27 -2.07 -5.81
CA GLY A 34 -1.30 -0.64 -6.10
C GLY A 34 -1.95 0.17 -4.97
N GLU A 35 -3.04 -0.33 -4.41
CA GLU A 35 -3.73 0.28 -3.28
C GLU A 35 -2.88 0.26 -2.00
N VAL A 36 -2.27 -0.87 -1.66
CA VAL A 36 -1.34 -0.97 -0.52
C VAL A 36 -0.19 0.03 -0.66
N LEU A 37 0.42 0.12 -1.85
CA LEU A 37 1.50 1.07 -2.11
C LEU A 37 1.03 2.52 -1.99
N TYR A 38 -0.17 2.82 -2.49
CA TYR A 38 -0.78 4.14 -2.36
C TYR A 38 -0.99 4.53 -0.90
N LEU A 39 -1.63 3.65 -0.10
CA LEU A 39 -1.89 3.88 1.33
C LEU A 39 -0.61 4.09 2.13
N ILE A 40 0.43 3.29 1.88
CA ILE A 40 1.75 3.46 2.52
C ILE A 40 2.32 4.85 2.22
N ARG A 41 2.27 5.30 0.96
CA ARG A 41 2.77 6.63 0.56
C ARG A 41 1.97 7.75 1.20
N GLN A 42 0.65 7.63 1.29
CA GLN A 42 -0.19 8.62 1.98
C GLN A 42 0.14 8.69 3.47
N ALA A 43 0.34 7.55 4.14
CA ALA A 43 0.72 7.50 5.54
C ALA A 43 2.07 8.18 5.81
N ILE A 44 3.08 7.92 4.97
CA ILE A 44 4.39 8.59 5.04
C ILE A 44 4.24 10.09 4.86
N LYS A 45 3.56 10.52 3.78
CA LYS A 45 3.35 11.95 3.48
C LYS A 45 2.63 12.66 4.62
N LYS A 46 1.61 12.03 5.20
CA LYS A 46 0.88 12.60 6.34
C LYS A 46 1.80 12.81 7.54
N TYR A 47 2.60 11.79 7.89
CA TYR A 47 3.58 11.89 8.97
C TYR A 47 4.61 13.02 8.73
N GLU A 48 5.12 13.16 7.51
CA GLU A 48 6.09 14.21 7.15
C GLU A 48 5.50 15.63 7.22
N ILE A 49 4.20 15.79 6.97
CA ILE A 49 3.50 17.08 7.07
C ILE A 49 3.20 17.43 8.54
N GLU A 50 2.77 16.46 9.35
CA GLU A 50 2.36 16.70 10.74
C GLU A 50 3.55 16.92 11.69
N ASN A 51 4.75 16.48 11.32
CA ASN A 51 5.96 16.55 12.15
C ASN A 51 7.03 17.51 11.60
N ASN A 52 6.64 18.47 10.75
CA ASN A 52 7.50 19.55 10.22
C ASN A 52 6.99 20.94 10.62
#